data_AF-A0A6A5WM42-F1
#
_entry.id   AF-A0A6A5WM42-F1
#
_cell.length_a   1.000
_cell.length_b   1.000
_cell.length_c   1.000
_cell.angle_alpha   90.00
_cell.angle_beta   90.00
_cell.angle_gamma   90.00
#
_symmetry.space_group_name_H-M   'P 1'
#
loop_
_entity.id
_entity.type
_entity.pdbx_description
1 polymer ?
#
loop_
_entity_poly.entity_id
_entity_poly.type
_entity_poly.pdbx_seq_one_letter_code
_entity_poly.pdbx_strand_id
1 'polypeptide(L)'
;MAEFSRDSPVPEEDETAEAPLTMAASVILTQLPKDASLALENAGVLDVQKVTIRLQPLGSAPHLNQRVFKLSTTAAFATIVRFLRRRLGVRDHESVFCYVGNVFSPSLDEGVGNLWRVSAELIFVSWGSGIR
;
A
#
# COMPACT_ATOMS: atom_id res chain seq x y z
N MET A 1 26.55 -59.54 -14.29
CA MET A 1 25.83 -58.40 -14.87
C MET A 1 24.60 -58.17 -14.00
N ALA A 2 24.61 -57.12 -13.19
CA ALA A 2 23.55 -56.82 -12.23
C ALA A 2 22.78 -55.57 -12.65
N GLU A 3 21.45 -55.64 -12.53
CA GLU A 3 20.46 -54.59 -12.76
C GLU A 3 20.73 -53.33 -11.91
N PHE A 4 20.50 -52.15 -12.49
CA PHE A 4 20.49 -50.88 -11.77
C PHE A 4 19.05 -50.36 -11.70
N SER A 5 18.58 -50.17 -10.47
CA SER A 5 17.21 -49.89 -10.07
C SER A 5 16.99 -48.38 -9.87
N ARG A 6 15.75 -47.95 -10.14
CA ARG A 6 15.05 -46.73 -9.66
C ARG A 6 15.67 -45.36 -9.97
N ASP A 7 14.91 -44.57 -10.72
CA ASP A 7 14.80 -43.13 -10.44
C ASP A 7 13.31 -42.76 -10.42
N SER A 8 12.85 -42.28 -9.27
CA SER A 8 11.48 -41.81 -9.05
C SER A 8 11.44 -40.30 -9.26
N PRO A 9 10.48 -39.74 -10.00
CA PRO A 9 10.37 -38.30 -10.15
C PRO A 9 9.97 -37.66 -8.81
N VAL A 10 10.73 -36.63 -8.42
CA VAL A 10 10.58 -35.83 -7.20
C VAL A 10 9.23 -35.09 -7.23
N PRO A 11 8.45 -35.07 -6.12
CA PRO A 11 7.25 -34.24 -6.01
C PRO A 11 7.66 -32.79 -5.72
N GLU A 12 7.25 -31.86 -6.57
CA GLU A 12 7.33 -30.43 -6.31
C GLU A 12 5.96 -29.93 -5.85
N GLU A 13 5.81 -29.72 -4.54
CA GLU A 13 4.76 -28.90 -3.95
C GLU A 13 5.47 -27.70 -3.29
N ASP A 14 5.21 -26.49 -3.79
CA ASP A 14 4.79 -25.33 -2.97
C ASP A 14 4.58 -24.06 -3.83
N GLU A 15 3.32 -23.65 -3.86
CA GLU A 15 2.82 -22.27 -3.73
C GLU A 15 3.52 -21.11 -4.45
N THR A 16 3.09 -20.84 -5.68
CA THR A 16 2.66 -19.47 -6.02
C THR A 16 1.38 -19.57 -6.82
N ALA A 17 0.28 -19.10 -6.24
CA ALA A 17 -1.00 -18.93 -6.92
C ALA A 17 -0.92 -17.77 -7.92
N GLU A 18 -0.05 -17.88 -8.93
CA GLU A 18 -0.21 -17.17 -10.19
C GLU A 18 -1.34 -17.90 -10.93
N ALA A 19 -2.58 -17.65 -10.51
CA ALA A 19 -3.73 -18.08 -11.28
C ALA A 19 -3.52 -17.49 -12.68
N PRO A 20 -3.33 -18.33 -13.72
CA PRO A 20 -3.04 -17.81 -15.03
C PRO A 20 -4.26 -16.99 -15.42
N LEU A 21 -4.06 -15.71 -15.70
CA LEU A 21 -5.07 -14.76 -16.21
C LEU A 21 -5.47 -15.19 -17.62
N THR A 22 -6.05 -16.38 -17.70
CA THR A 22 -6.64 -16.96 -18.88
C THR A 22 -8.01 -16.36 -19.04
N MET A 23 -8.45 -16.17 -20.28
CA MET A 23 -9.81 -15.71 -20.56
C MET A 23 -10.88 -16.62 -19.92
N ALA A 24 -10.54 -17.88 -19.60
CA ALA A 24 -11.38 -18.81 -18.86
C ALA A 24 -11.63 -18.37 -17.40
N ALA A 25 -10.67 -17.73 -16.73
CA ALA A 25 -10.86 -17.20 -15.38
C ALA A 25 -11.93 -16.10 -15.34
N SER A 26 -12.05 -15.30 -16.40
CA SER A 26 -13.10 -14.27 -16.52
C SER A 26 -14.51 -14.88 -16.51
N VAL A 27 -14.71 -16.03 -17.16
CA VAL A 27 -16.00 -16.74 -17.16
C VAL A 27 -16.36 -17.22 -15.75
N ILE A 28 -15.38 -17.70 -14.98
CA ILE A 28 -15.59 -18.15 -13.59
C ILE A 28 -15.97 -16.97 -12.69
N LEU A 29 -15.37 -15.78 -12.89
CA LEU A 29 -15.74 -14.57 -12.16
C LEU A 29 -17.19 -14.15 -12.41
N THR A 30 -17.73 -14.36 -13.63
CA THR A 30 -19.14 -14.06 -13.91
C THR A 30 -20.13 -15.07 -13.35
N GLN A 31 -19.67 -16.27 -12.98
CA GLN A 31 -20.49 -17.36 -12.45
C GLN A 31 -20.32 -17.58 -10.94
N LEU A 32 -19.66 -16.63 -10.26
CA LEU A 32 -19.40 -16.75 -8.83
C LEU A 32 -20.71 -16.71 -8.02
N PRO A 33 -20.87 -17.56 -6.99
CA PRO A 33 -22.03 -17.53 -6.10
C PRO A 33 -22.23 -16.15 -5.46
N LYS A 34 -23.50 -15.77 -5.29
CA LYS A 34 -23.94 -14.42 -4.86
C LYS A 34 -23.22 -13.90 -3.62
N ASP A 35 -22.92 -14.78 -2.65
CA ASP A 35 -22.23 -14.41 -1.42
C ASP A 35 -20.82 -13.90 -1.65
N ALA A 36 -20.08 -14.49 -2.60
CA ALA A 36 -18.73 -14.05 -2.93
C ALA A 36 -18.74 -12.74 -3.74
N SER A 37 -19.73 -12.52 -4.59
CA SER A 37 -19.94 -11.23 -5.27
C SER A 37 -20.32 -10.12 -4.30
N LEU A 38 -21.17 -10.40 -3.31
CA LEU A 38 -21.52 -9.47 -2.23
C LEU A 38 -20.32 -9.15 -1.33
N ALA A 39 -19.50 -10.15 -1.00
CA ALA A 39 -18.27 -9.92 -0.25
C ALA A 39 -17.28 -9.03 -1.03
N LEU A 40 -17.19 -9.20 -2.36
CA LEU A 40 -16.34 -8.37 -3.22
C LEU A 40 -16.84 -6.93 -3.35
N GLU A 41 -18.16 -6.74 -3.50
CA GLU A 41 -18.78 -5.40 -3.54
C GLU A 41 -18.53 -4.63 -2.24
N ASN A 42 -18.66 -5.31 -1.09
CA ASN A 42 -18.42 -4.69 0.22
C ASN A 42 -16.93 -4.51 0.53
N ALA A 43 -16.03 -5.27 -0.10
CA ALA A 43 -14.58 -5.13 0.09
C ALA A 43 -14.01 -3.78 -0.41
N GLY A 44 -14.79 -3.02 -1.19
CA GLY A 44 -14.44 -1.68 -1.66
C GLY A 44 -15.02 -0.53 -0.83
N VAL A 45 -16.00 -0.78 0.04
CA VAL A 45 -16.71 0.28 0.77
C VAL A 45 -16.00 0.53 2.10
N LEU A 46 -15.31 1.66 2.19
CA LEU A 46 -14.80 2.17 3.44
C LEU A 46 -15.93 2.93 4.15
N ASP A 47 -16.61 2.29 5.11
CA ASP A 47 -17.59 2.96 5.98
C ASP A 47 -17.00 4.13 6.79
N VAL A 48 -15.66 4.18 6.85
CA VAL A 48 -14.91 5.24 7.52
C VAL A 48 -14.80 6.45 6.59
N GLN A 49 -15.65 7.45 6.81
CA GLN A 49 -15.62 8.72 6.07
C GLN A 49 -14.35 9.56 6.34
N LYS A 50 -13.75 9.39 7.52
CA LYS A 50 -12.54 10.10 7.95
C LYS A 50 -11.60 9.17 8.68
N VAL A 51 -10.36 9.10 8.21
CA VAL A 51 -9.29 8.33 8.82
C VAL A 51 -8.36 9.23 9.60
N THR A 52 -7.86 8.70 10.72
CA THR A 52 -6.79 9.34 11.49
C THR A 52 -5.46 8.90 10.90
N ILE A 53 -4.56 9.85 10.67
CA ILE A 53 -3.23 9.61 10.14
C ILE A 53 -2.22 10.18 11.12
N ARG A 54 -1.22 9.37 11.46
CA ARG A 54 -0.08 9.75 12.28
C ARG A 54 1.16 9.87 11.41
N LEU A 55 1.70 11.07 11.35
CA LEU A 55 2.99 11.37 10.76
C LEU A 55 4.10 11.14 11.79
N GLN A 56 5.01 10.24 11.46
CA GLN A 56 6.20 10.02 12.25
C GLN A 56 7.42 10.57 11.50
N PRO A 57 8.16 11.53 12.08
CA PRO A 57 9.43 11.95 11.49
C PRO A 57 10.42 10.78 11.51
N LEU A 58 11.15 10.60 10.42
CA LEU A 58 12.20 9.61 10.25
C LEU A 58 13.54 10.32 10.02
N GLY A 59 14.58 9.89 10.73
CA GLY A 59 15.91 10.49 10.65
C GLY A 59 15.94 11.93 11.17
N SER A 60 16.64 12.81 10.45
CA SER A 60 16.81 14.23 10.81
C SER A 60 15.64 15.13 10.42
N ALA A 61 14.46 14.55 10.16
CA ALA A 61 13.28 15.33 9.77
C ALA A 61 12.81 16.27 10.90
N PRO A 62 12.45 17.52 10.60
CA PRO A 62 11.94 18.45 11.60
C PRO A 62 10.66 17.94 12.27
N HIS A 63 10.55 18.15 13.58
CA HIS A 63 9.39 17.72 14.35
C HIS A 63 8.16 18.57 14.01
N LEU A 64 7.08 17.91 13.58
CA LEU A 64 5.79 18.56 13.37
C LEU A 64 5.09 18.78 14.72
N ASN A 65 4.55 19.98 14.94
CA ASN A 65 3.75 20.30 16.14
C ASN A 65 2.49 19.43 16.25
N GLN A 66 1.76 19.24 15.14
CA GLN A 66 0.64 18.30 15.05
C GLN A 66 1.05 17.12 14.18
N ARG A 67 1.27 15.97 14.83
CA ARG A 67 1.63 14.71 14.17
C ARG A 67 0.43 13.86 13.81
N VAL A 68 -0.72 14.10 14.43
CA VAL A 68 -1.94 13.33 14.20
C VAL A 68 -3.00 14.26 13.64
N PHE A 69 -3.58 13.91 12.50
CA PHE A 69 -4.69 14.65 11.91
C PHE A 69 -5.70 13.72 11.26
N LYS A 70 -6.90 14.24 11.02
CA LYS A 70 -7.99 13.52 10.37
C LYS A 70 -8.13 13.98 8.93
N LEU A 71 -8.14 13.05 7.98
CA LEU A 71 -8.42 13.30 6.57
C LEU A 71 -9.62 12.49 6.10
N SER A 72 -10.30 12.99 5.08
CA SER A 72 -11.34 12.20 4.39
C SER A 72 -10.69 11.08 3.60
N THR A 73 -11.35 9.93 3.52
CA THR A 73 -10.89 8.76 2.76
C THR A 73 -10.81 9.00 1.26
N THR A 74 -11.58 9.96 0.73
CA THR A 74 -11.56 10.37 -0.69
C THR A 74 -10.42 11.32 -1.05
N ALA A 75 -9.69 11.84 -0.05
CA ALA A 75 -8.57 12.74 -0.31
C ALA A 75 -7.39 11.97 -0.93
N ALA A 76 -6.72 12.58 -1.90
CA ALA A 76 -5.51 12.04 -2.50
C ALA A 76 -4.28 12.24 -1.59
N PHE A 77 -3.32 11.33 -1.70
CA PHE A 77 -2.04 11.38 -0.98
C PHE A 77 -1.26 12.67 -1.25
N ALA A 78 -1.38 13.26 -2.44
CA ALA A 78 -0.82 14.57 -2.78
C ALA A 78 -1.17 15.68 -1.78
N THR A 79 -2.33 15.59 -1.12
CA THR A 79 -2.77 16.55 -0.10
C THR A 79 -1.88 16.49 1.14
N ILE A 80 -1.48 15.28 1.54
CA ILE A 80 -0.57 15.05 2.68
C ILE A 80 0.81 15.62 2.36
N VAL A 81 1.32 15.36 1.16
CA VAL A 81 2.63 15.88 0.72
C VAL A 81 2.64 17.41 0.67
N ARG A 82 1.58 18.03 0.12
CA ARG A 82 1.43 19.50 0.12
C ARG A 82 1.35 20.06 1.55
N PHE A 83 0.61 19.41 2.44
CA PHE A 83 0.52 19.80 3.84
C PHE A 83 1.89 19.75 4.53
N LEU A 84 2.64 18.67 4.32
CA LEU A 84 4.00 18.51 4.83
C LEU A 84 4.92 19.62 4.34
N ARG A 85 4.97 19.91 3.03
CA ARG A 85 5.82 20.97 2.47
C ARG A 85 5.52 22.34 3.09
N ARG A 86 4.23 22.67 3.28
CA ARG A 86 3.82 23.93 3.92
C ARG A 86 4.21 24.00 5.40
N ARG A 87 4.05 22.90 6.14
CA ARG A 87 4.33 22.87 7.58
C ARG A 87 5.82 22.86 7.90
N LEU A 88 6.61 22.19 7.08
CA LEU A 88 8.05 22.08 7.23
C LEU A 88 8.80 23.26 6.59
N GLY A 89 8.12 24.11 5.80
CA GLY A 89 8.75 25.26 5.13
C GLY A 89 9.74 24.85 4.03
N VAL A 90 9.54 23.67 3.44
CA VAL A 90 10.45 23.06 2.48
C VAL A 90 10.43 23.86 1.18
N ARG A 91 11.61 24.29 0.72
CA ARG A 91 11.76 25.02 -0.55
C ARG A 91 11.57 24.08 -1.74
N ASP A 92 11.31 24.63 -2.92
CA ASP A 92 11.00 23.81 -4.11
C ASP A 92 12.15 22.86 -4.51
N HIS A 93 13.39 23.23 -4.20
CA HIS A 93 14.59 22.44 -4.45
C HIS A 93 14.89 21.38 -3.39
N GLU A 94 14.16 21.38 -2.28
CA GLU A 94 14.35 20.41 -1.21
C GLU A 94 13.36 19.24 -1.39
N SER A 95 13.88 18.01 -1.21
CA SER A 95 13.13 16.79 -1.45
C SER A 95 12.48 16.26 -0.16
N VAL A 96 11.20 15.89 -0.26
CA VAL A 96 10.44 15.24 0.82
C VAL A 96 10.15 13.81 0.40
N PHE A 97 10.54 12.86 1.24
CA PHE A 97 10.31 11.44 1.00
C PHE A 97 9.32 10.92 2.04
N CYS A 98 8.22 10.36 1.56
CA CYS A 98 7.23 9.74 2.44
C CYS A 98 7.34 8.22 2.33
N TYR A 99 7.00 7.53 3.40
CA TYR A 99 7.05 6.08 3.48
C TYR A 99 5.77 5.60 4.15
N VAL A 100 5.23 4.52 3.60
CA VAL A 100 3.98 3.91 4.05
C VAL A 100 4.25 2.43 4.21
N GLY A 101 4.06 1.86 5.41
CA GLY A 101 4.31 0.44 5.65
C GLY A 101 5.71 -0.05 5.28
N ASN A 102 6.75 0.75 5.56
CA ASN A 102 8.16 0.51 5.19
C ASN A 102 8.46 0.48 3.68
N VAL A 103 7.47 0.71 2.82
CA VAL A 103 7.65 0.82 1.38
C VAL A 103 7.75 2.30 0.98
N PHE A 104 8.42 2.58 -0.14
CA PHE A 104 8.57 3.93 -0.67
C PHE A 104 7.21 4.57 -0.99
N SER A 105 7.16 5.91 -1.01
CA SER A 105 5.92 6.68 -1.10
C SER A 105 4.97 6.15 -2.18
N PRO A 106 3.69 5.96 -1.86
CA PRO A 106 2.66 5.59 -2.83
C PRO A 106 2.48 6.70 -3.88
N SER A 107 1.75 6.37 -4.95
CA SER A 107 1.39 7.36 -5.97
C SER A 107 0.64 8.55 -5.36
N LEU A 108 0.94 9.75 -5.85
CA LEU A 108 0.32 10.99 -5.37
C LEU A 108 -1.20 11.02 -5.58
N ASP A 109 -1.68 10.27 -6.56
CA ASP A 109 -3.09 10.14 -6.92
C ASP A 109 -3.82 9.08 -6.09
N GLU A 110 -3.10 8.33 -5.26
CA GLU A 110 -3.71 7.27 -4.46
C GLU A 110 -4.59 7.84 -3.34
N GLY A 111 -5.77 7.25 -3.18
CA GLY A 111 -6.72 7.60 -2.14
C GLY A 111 -6.19 7.24 -0.76
N VAL A 112 -6.26 8.19 0.16
CA VAL A 112 -5.84 8.03 1.56
C VAL A 112 -6.58 6.89 2.27
N GLY A 113 -7.83 6.60 1.87
CA GLY A 113 -8.57 5.47 2.42
C GLY A 113 -7.94 4.11 2.12
N ASN A 114 -7.48 3.89 0.89
CA ASN A 114 -6.81 2.64 0.51
C ASN A 114 -5.48 2.49 1.25
N LEU A 115 -4.71 3.58 1.32
CA LEU A 115 -3.45 3.65 2.05
C LEU A 115 -3.61 3.31 3.52
N TRP A 116 -4.62 3.91 4.16
CA TRP A 116 -4.92 3.66 5.56
C TRP A 116 -5.26 2.19 5.84
N ARG A 117 -5.93 1.51 4.90
CA ARG A 117 -6.26 0.08 5.01
C ARG A 117 -5.03 -0.81 4.98
N VAL A 118 -4.03 -0.46 4.17
CA VAL A 118 -2.79 -1.26 4.02
C VAL A 118 -1.81 -0.99 5.15
N SER A 119 -1.68 0.26 5.61
CA SER A 119 -0.57 0.66 6.48
C SER A 119 -0.95 1.01 7.91
N ALA A 120 -2.22 0.82 8.29
CA ALA A 120 -2.75 1.05 9.63
C ALA A 120 -2.23 2.34 10.29
N GLU A 121 -2.86 3.47 9.95
CA GLU A 121 -2.70 4.78 10.61
C GLU A 121 -1.32 5.48 10.51
N LEU A 122 -0.21 4.76 10.31
CA LEU A 122 1.13 5.34 10.43
C LEU A 122 1.81 5.60 9.08
N ILE A 123 2.21 6.85 8.86
CA ILE A 123 3.00 7.28 7.70
C ILE A 123 4.32 7.85 8.23
N PHE A 124 5.43 7.27 7.78
CA PHE A 124 6.76 7.77 8.11
C PHE A 124 7.16 8.84 7.10
N VAL A 125 7.74 9.94 7.59
CA VAL A 125 8.13 11.08 6.77
C VAL A 125 9.60 11.34 6.99
N SER A 126 10.39 11.24 5.92
CA SER A 126 11.79 11.62 5.89
C SER A 126 11.95 12.93 5.10
N TRP A 127 12.82 13.80 5.58
CA TRP A 127 13.19 15.03 4.89
C TRP A 127 14.66 14.98 4.55
N GLY A 128 15.00 15.29 3.30
CA GLY A 128 16.37 15.35 2.81
C GLY A 128 16.66 16.74 2.24
N SER A 129 17.27 17.62 3.05
CA SER A 129 18.02 18.75 2.51
C SER A 129 19.38 18.23 2.04
N GLY A 130 19.45 17.82 0.77
CA GLY A 130 20.69 17.38 0.16
C GLY A 130 20.97 15.90 0.37
N ILE A 131 20.46 15.09 -0.55
CA ILE A 131 21.20 13.91 -1.00
C ILE A 131 22.48 14.43 -1.67
N ARG A 132 23.62 14.27 -0.99
CA ARG A 132 24.96 14.26 -1.58
C ARG A 132 25.45 12.82 -1.63
#